data_AF-A0AAU8AFM5-F1
#
_entry.id   AF-A0AAU8AFM5-F1
#
_cell.length_a   1.000
_cell.length_b   1.000
_cell.length_c   1.000
_cell.angle_alpha   90.00
_cell.angle_beta   90.00
_cell.angle_gamma   90.00
#
_symmetry.space_group_name_H-M   'P 1'
#
loop_
_entity.id
_entity.type
_entity.pdbx_description
1 polymer ?
#
loop_
_entity_poly.entity_id
_entity_poly.type
_entity_poly.pdbx_seq_one_letter_code
_entity_poly.pdbx_strand_id
1 'polypeptide(L)'
;MSHSVKEAVAVPAPCGVLDGGEIRDVIAKAYQMQGCGAVSELLRLSAALLEHCAYELARSDSRGQVSRIILISAELERMAGDAALQ
;
A
#
# COMPACT_ATOMS: atom_id res chain seq x y z
N MET A 1 21.12 -24.36 -22.43
CA MET A 1 21.63 -23.49 -21.35
C MET A 1 20.62 -22.37 -21.18
N SER A 2 19.77 -22.48 -20.17
CA SER A 2 18.66 -21.56 -19.93
C SER A 2 19.13 -20.43 -19.02
N HIS A 3 19.27 -19.21 -19.56
CA HIS A 3 19.52 -18.02 -18.76
C HIS A 3 18.21 -17.61 -18.07
N SER A 4 18.14 -17.84 -16.77
CA SER A 4 17.06 -17.31 -15.92
C SER A 4 17.44 -15.88 -15.53
N VAL A 5 16.78 -14.92 -16.17
CA VAL A 5 16.89 -13.49 -15.86
C VAL A 5 16.22 -13.27 -14.52
N LYS A 6 17.02 -12.95 -13.49
CA LYS A 6 16.51 -12.43 -12.21
C LYS A 6 16.09 -10.98 -12.45
N GLU A 7 14.81 -10.74 -12.70
CA GLU A 7 14.23 -9.41 -12.56
C GLU A 7 14.33 -9.02 -11.09
N ALA A 8 15.21 -8.06 -10.79
CA ALA A 8 15.16 -7.33 -9.54
C ALA A 8 13.87 -6.53 -9.53
N VAL A 9 12.88 -6.97 -8.76
CA VAL A 9 11.70 -6.18 -8.43
C VAL A 9 12.20 -4.89 -7.78
N ALA A 10 12.19 -3.81 -8.55
CA ALA A 10 12.42 -2.49 -8.02
C ALA A 10 11.32 -2.22 -7.00
N VAL A 11 11.68 -2.16 -5.72
CA VAL A 11 10.78 -1.73 -4.64
C VAL A 11 10.40 -0.28 -4.95
N PRO A 12 9.14 0.02 -5.31
CA PRO A 12 8.75 1.38 -5.62
C PRO A 12 8.74 2.25 -4.36
N ALA A 13 8.95 3.55 -4.56
CA ALA A 13 9.04 4.60 -3.55
C ALA A 13 7.84 4.66 -2.59
N PRO A 14 8.00 5.23 -1.38
CA PRO A 14 6.91 5.41 -0.40
C PRO A 14 5.70 6.11 -1.01
N CYS A 15 4.51 5.63 -0.67
CA CYS A 15 3.25 6.09 -1.24
C CYS A 15 2.96 7.55 -0.87
N GLY A 16 2.70 8.41 -1.86
CA GLY A 16 2.27 9.79 -1.63
C GLY A 16 0.80 9.89 -1.22
N VAL A 17 0.39 11.05 -0.71
CA VAL A 17 -1.03 11.36 -0.43
C VAL A 17 -1.85 11.24 -1.72
N LEU A 18 -2.79 10.30 -1.74
CA LEU A 18 -3.69 10.06 -2.88
C LEU A 18 -4.76 11.15 -2.99
N ASP A 19 -5.24 11.43 -4.19
CA ASP A 19 -6.45 12.22 -4.43
C ASP A 19 -7.73 11.36 -4.57
N GLY A 20 -8.90 12.00 -4.64
CA GLY A 20 -10.19 11.31 -4.71
C GLY A 20 -10.43 10.49 -5.99
N GLY A 21 -9.76 10.80 -7.09
CA GLY A 21 -9.77 10.02 -8.33
C GLY A 21 -8.87 8.79 -8.22
N GLU A 22 -7.66 8.99 -7.69
CA GLU A 22 -6.67 7.93 -7.47
C GLU A 22 -7.18 6.85 -6.49
N ILE A 23 -7.95 7.23 -5.46
CA ILE A 23 -8.59 6.28 -4.53
C ILE A 23 -9.55 5.33 -5.25
N ARG A 24 -10.33 5.84 -6.21
CA ARG A 24 -11.31 5.01 -6.94
C ARG A 24 -10.60 3.98 -7.81
N ASP A 25 -9.49 4.36 -8.44
CA ASP A 25 -8.69 3.48 -9.27
C ASP A 25 -7.99 2.40 -8.43
N VAL A 26 -7.50 2.76 -7.24
CA VAL A 26 -6.95 1.81 -6.25
C VAL A 26 -7.99 0.77 -5.82
N ILE A 27 -9.23 1.19 -5.53
CA ILE A 27 -10.32 0.28 -5.16
C ILE A 27 -10.69 -0.64 -6.32
N ALA A 28 -10.84 -0.09 -7.53
CA ALA A 28 -11.13 -0.87 -8.72
C ALA A 28 -10.05 -1.93 -8.99
N LYS A 29 -8.77 -1.56 -8.80
CA LYS A 29 -7.63 -2.46 -8.91
C LYS A 29 -7.70 -3.57 -7.86
N ALA A 30 -7.97 -3.24 -6.60
CA ALA A 30 -8.10 -4.21 -5.51
C ALA A 30 -9.18 -5.29 -5.78
N TYR A 31 -10.30 -4.92 -6.40
CA TYR A 31 -11.36 -5.88 -6.77
C TYR A 31 -10.93 -6.92 -7.82
N GLN A 32 -9.90 -6.63 -8.61
CA GLN A 32 -9.39 -7.56 -9.64
C GLN A 32 -8.31 -8.50 -9.10
N MET A 33 -7.91 -8.35 -7.84
CA MET A 33 -6.76 -9.06 -7.25
C MET A 33 -7.15 -10.44 -6.74
N GLN A 34 -6.43 -11.47 -7.16
CA GLN A 34 -6.68 -12.87 -6.79
C GLN A 34 -5.37 -13.65 -6.58
N GLY A 35 -5.40 -14.61 -5.66
CA GLY A 35 -4.27 -15.51 -5.38
C GLY A 35 -3.20 -14.91 -4.48
N CYS A 36 -2.27 -15.75 -4.01
CA CYS A 36 -1.22 -15.36 -3.05
C CYS A 36 -0.28 -14.28 -3.60
N GLY A 37 0.01 -14.29 -4.90
CA GLY A 37 0.85 -13.26 -5.54
C GLY A 37 0.26 -11.84 -5.49
N ALA A 38 -1.06 -11.73 -5.29
CA ALA A 38 -1.73 -10.43 -5.17
C ALA A 38 -1.68 -9.85 -3.75
N VAL A 39 -1.30 -10.64 -2.73
CA VAL A 39 -1.32 -10.22 -1.32
C VAL A 39 -0.38 -9.03 -1.09
N SER A 40 0.83 -9.05 -1.65
CA SER A 40 1.78 -7.95 -1.53
C SER A 40 1.23 -6.63 -2.08
N GLU A 41 0.61 -6.67 -3.26
CA GLU A 41 0.05 -5.47 -3.86
C GLU A 41 -1.20 -4.97 -3.12
N LEU A 42 -2.02 -5.87 -2.55
CA LEU A 42 -3.21 -5.49 -1.80
C LEU A 42 -2.83 -4.82 -0.47
N LEU A 43 -1.78 -5.33 0.18
CA LEU A 43 -1.23 -4.73 1.40
C LEU A 43 -0.68 -3.32 1.14
N ARG A 44 0.03 -3.10 0.02
CA ARG A 44 0.49 -1.76 -0.38
C ARG A 44 -0.66 -0.80 -0.65
N LEU A 45 -1.66 -1.23 -1.42
CA LEU A 45 -2.82 -0.39 -1.72
C LEU A 45 -3.58 -0.02 -0.44
N SER A 46 -3.67 -0.96 0.50
CA SER A 46 -4.28 -0.72 1.82
C SER A 46 -3.49 0.30 2.66
N ALA A 47 -2.15 0.24 2.64
CA ALA A 47 -1.30 1.22 3.32
C ALA A 47 -1.51 2.63 2.78
N ALA A 48 -1.53 2.79 1.45
CA ALA A 48 -1.74 4.09 0.80
C ALA A 48 -3.10 4.71 1.14
N LEU A 49 -4.16 3.88 1.19
CA LEU A 49 -5.49 4.33 1.59
C LEU A 49 -5.54 4.77 3.06
N LEU A 50 -4.87 4.04 3.95
CA LEU A 50 -4.79 4.40 5.36
C LEU A 50 -4.00 5.69 5.56
N GLU A 51 -2.88 5.89 4.87
CA GLU A 51 -2.10 7.13 4.96
C GLU A 51 -2.91 8.35 4.49
N HIS A 52 -3.66 8.20 3.38
CA HIS A 52 -4.60 9.23 2.95
C HIS A 52 -5.66 9.54 4.04
N CYS A 53 -6.25 8.51 4.66
CA CYS A 53 -7.19 8.72 5.77
C CYS A 53 -6.53 9.44 6.95
N ALA A 54 -5.27 9.12 7.26
CA ALA A 54 -4.50 9.76 8.33
C ALA A 54 -4.31 11.25 8.05
N TYR A 55 -3.97 11.58 6.80
CA TYR A 55 -3.79 12.97 6.34
C TYR A 55 -5.09 13.78 6.47
N GLU A 56 -6.23 13.23 6.03
CA GLU A 56 -7.53 13.91 6.17
C GLU A 56 -8.00 14.02 7.64
N LEU A 57 -7.70 13.02 8.48
CA LEU A 57 -7.95 13.10 9.93
C LEU A 57 -7.07 14.15 10.62
N ALA A 58 -5.81 14.27 10.20
CA ALA A 58 -4.91 15.31 10.71
C ALA A 58 -5.40 16.72 10.36
N ARG A 59 -6.02 16.88 9.18
CA ARG A 59 -6.64 18.13 8.74
C ARG A 59 -7.93 18.49 9.51
N SER A 60 -8.61 17.53 10.12
CA SER A 60 -9.90 17.72 10.82
C SER A 60 -9.78 17.87 12.35
N ASP A 61 -8.58 18.20 12.87
CA ASP A 61 -8.25 18.40 14.30
C ASP A 61 -8.46 17.18 15.22
N SER A 62 -8.61 15.97 14.66
CA SER A 62 -8.74 14.70 15.39
C SER A 62 -7.38 13.99 15.57
N ARG A 63 -6.40 14.74 16.12
CA ARG A 63 -4.96 14.37 16.15
C ARG A 63 -4.63 13.04 16.84
N GLY A 64 -5.46 12.57 17.78
CA GLY A 64 -5.20 11.34 18.54
C GLY A 64 -5.33 10.04 17.75
N GLN A 65 -6.08 10.03 16.63
CA GLN A 65 -6.29 8.84 15.80
C GLN A 65 -5.28 8.73 14.65
N VAL A 66 -4.67 9.85 14.24
CA VAL A 66 -3.74 9.95 13.10
C VAL A 66 -2.50 9.09 13.29
N SER A 67 -1.86 9.16 14.46
CA SER A 67 -0.62 8.43 14.73
C SER A 67 -0.79 6.92 14.65
N ARG A 68 -1.95 6.38 15.06
CA ARG A 68 -2.23 4.94 14.93
C ARG A 68 -2.38 4.53 13.47
N ILE A 69 -3.02 5.36 12.66
CA ILE A 69 -3.22 5.08 11.24
C ILE A 69 -1.89 5.07 10.48
N ILE A 70 -0.99 6.02 10.77
CA ILE A 70 0.36 6.04 10.20
C ILE A 70 1.12 4.75 10.54
N LEU A 71 1.08 4.31 11.81
CA LEU A 71 1.75 3.08 12.24
C LEU A 71 1.19 1.83 11.55
N ILE A 72 -0.14 1.75 11.39
CA ILE A 72 -0.77 0.63 10.67
C ILE A 72 -0.37 0.65 9.18
N SER A 73 -0.32 1.83 8.56
CA SER A 73 0.09 1.97 7.15
C SER A 73 1.52 1.46 6.94
N ALA A 74 2.45 1.89 7.80
CA ALA A 74 3.84 1.44 7.75
C ALA A 74 3.99 -0.08 7.96
N GLU A 75 3.19 -0.68 8.85
CA GLU A 75 3.21 -2.13 9.06
C GLU A 75 2.67 -2.89 7.85
N LEU A 76 1.64 -2.37 7.17
CA LEU A 76 1.13 -2.96 5.93
C LEU A 76 2.16 -2.89 4.79
N GLU A 77 2.93 -1.81 4.67
CA GLU A 77 4.03 -1.72 3.71
C GLU A 77 5.13 -2.74 4.02
N ARG A 78 5.49 -2.90 5.30
CA ARG A 78 6.46 -3.89 5.73
C ARG A 78 6.00 -5.31 5.37
N MET A 79 4.76 -5.66 5.71
CA MET A 79 4.15 -6.95 5.36
C MET A 79 4.06 -7.17 3.85
N ALA A 80 3.81 -6.12 3.08
CA ALA A 80 3.80 -6.21 1.62
C ALA A 80 5.18 -6.56 1.05
N GLY A 81 6.24 -5.98 1.64
CA GLY A 81 7.63 -6.32 1.31
C GLY A 81 7.92 -7.80 1.59
N ASP A 82 7.54 -8.29 2.77
CA ASP A 82 7.70 -9.69 3.15
C ASP A 82 6.94 -10.64 2.20
N ALA A 83 5.72 -10.28 1.81
CA ALA A 83 4.89 -11.06 0.90
C ALA A 83 5.39 -11.06 -0.55
N ALA A 84 6.16 -10.05 -0.98
CA ALA A 84 6.76 -9.99 -2.31
C ALA A 84 7.99 -10.91 -2.46
N LEU A 85 8.56 -11.37 -1.34
CA LEU A 85 9.77 -12.20 -1.29
C LEU A 85 9.48 -13.71 -1.19
N GLN A 86 8.21 -14.10 -1.09
CA GLN A 86 7.72 -15.50 -1.01
C GLN A 86 7.34 -16.03 -2.39
#